data_AF-A0A9W7H4M9-F1
#
_entry.id   AF-A0A9W7H4M9-F1
#
_cell.length_a   1.000
_cell.length_b   1.000
_cell.length_c   1.000
_cell.angle_alpha   90.00
_cell.angle_beta   90.00
_cell.angle_gamma   90.00
#
_symmetry.space_group_name_H-M   'P 1'
#
loop_
_entity.id
_entity.type
_entity.pdbx_description
1 polymer ?
#
loop_
_entity_poly.entity_id
_entity_poly.type
_entity_poly.pdbx_seq_one_letter_code
_entity_poly.pdbx_strand_id
1 'polypeptide(L)'
;MAAVASEESGVGRSVEGISSGQRCQAGEALAEWRSSEQLENGTPSTSPPYWDSDDDDGGGPKPSELYGKYTWKIEKFSQINKRELRSNAFEVGGYKWYILIYPQGCDVCNHLSLFLCVANHDKLLPGWSHFAQFTIAVVNKDPKKSKYSDTLHRFWKKEHDWGWKKFMELSKVYDGFIDSDTLIIKAQVQVIREKADRPFRCLDCQYRRELVRVYLTNVEQICRLFLDERQQKIGKLIEDKASWSR
;
A
#
# COMPACT_ATOMS: atom_id res chain seq x y z
N MET A 1 -34.38 -19.96 -57.34
CA MET A 1 -34.20 -21.15 -58.20
C MET A 1 -33.35 -22.14 -57.46
N ALA A 2 -33.76 -23.40 -57.52
CA ALA A 2 -33.21 -24.54 -56.81
C ALA A 2 -31.87 -25.03 -57.39
N ALA A 3 -31.08 -25.69 -56.54
CA ALA A 3 -30.24 -26.88 -56.79
C ALA A 3 -29.29 -26.99 -55.57
N VAL A 4 -29.49 -27.87 -54.58
CA VAL A 4 -29.53 -29.36 -54.59
C VAL A 4 -28.18 -29.97 -55.01
N ALA A 5 -27.58 -30.71 -54.08
CA ALA A 5 -27.01 -32.07 -54.23
C ALA A 5 -25.93 -32.26 -53.14
N SER A 6 -26.13 -33.11 -52.11
CA SER A 6 -25.97 -34.60 -52.14
C SER A 6 -24.47 -34.97 -52.06
N GLU A 7 -23.95 -35.94 -51.31
CA GLU A 7 -24.38 -37.13 -50.55
C GLU A 7 -23.20 -37.46 -49.59
N GLU A 8 -23.38 -37.85 -48.32
CA GLU A 8 -23.64 -39.21 -47.77
C GLU A 8 -22.50 -40.25 -47.92
N SER A 9 -22.48 -41.17 -46.93
CA SER A 9 -21.56 -42.30 -46.68
C SER A 9 -20.29 -41.96 -45.89
N GLY A 10 -19.82 -42.74 -44.93
CA GLY A 10 -20.24 -44.05 -44.46
C GLY A 10 -19.22 -44.55 -43.44
N VAL A 11 -19.71 -45.38 -42.52
CA VAL A 11 -19.08 -45.89 -41.30
C VAL A 11 -17.77 -46.66 -41.53
N GLY A 12 -16.80 -46.56 -40.61
CA GLY A 12 -15.63 -47.43 -40.54
C GLY A 12 -14.95 -47.40 -39.17
N ARG A 13 -14.78 -48.59 -38.56
CA ARG A 13 -14.42 -48.83 -37.16
C ARG A 13 -12.98 -49.36 -37.08
N SER A 14 -12.27 -48.97 -36.00
CA SER A 14 -11.32 -49.80 -35.21
C SER A 14 -9.79 -49.68 -35.37
N VAL A 15 -9.16 -49.74 -34.19
CA VAL A 15 -7.83 -50.26 -33.78
C VAL A 15 -6.59 -49.35 -33.76
N GLU A 16 -6.19 -49.08 -32.50
CA GLU A 16 -4.85 -49.00 -31.86
C GLU A 16 -3.62 -48.44 -32.57
N GLY A 17 -2.82 -47.69 -31.80
CA GLY A 17 -1.40 -47.48 -32.09
C GLY A 17 -0.80 -46.27 -31.41
N ILE A 18 -0.12 -46.50 -30.30
CA ILE A 18 0.68 -45.55 -29.51
C ILE A 18 1.75 -44.88 -30.38
N SER A 19 1.98 -43.56 -30.22
CA SER A 19 3.33 -42.96 -30.01
C SER A 19 3.36 -41.44 -30.25
N SER A 20 3.81 -40.71 -29.23
CA SER A 20 4.61 -39.47 -29.24
C SER A 20 4.48 -38.47 -30.42
N GLY A 21 4.08 -37.24 -30.12
CA GLY A 21 4.35 -36.11 -31.02
C GLY A 21 3.75 -34.78 -30.57
N GLN A 22 4.62 -33.90 -30.09
CA GLN A 22 4.64 -32.45 -30.35
C GLN A 22 3.34 -31.60 -30.27
N ARG A 23 3.48 -30.54 -29.44
CA ARG A 23 3.17 -29.13 -29.71
C ARG A 23 1.89 -28.54 -29.10
N CYS A 24 2.17 -27.62 -28.16
CA CYS A 24 1.52 -26.35 -27.85
C CYS A 24 0.02 -26.19 -28.12
N GLN A 25 -0.73 -25.82 -27.07
CA GLN A 25 -1.66 -24.69 -27.16
C GLN A 25 -1.99 -24.16 -25.76
N ALA A 26 -1.91 -22.83 -25.63
CA ALA A 26 -2.43 -22.08 -24.51
C ALA A 26 -3.97 -22.14 -24.51
N GLY A 27 -4.58 -22.14 -23.33
CA GLY A 27 -6.03 -22.05 -23.18
C GLY A 27 -6.40 -21.90 -21.71
N GLU A 28 -7.15 -20.85 -21.42
CA GLU A 28 -7.54 -20.33 -20.13
C GLU A 28 -8.29 -21.33 -19.24
N ALA A 29 -8.04 -21.28 -17.93
CA ALA A 29 -9.02 -21.69 -16.92
C ALA A 29 -8.98 -20.68 -15.78
N LEU A 30 -9.93 -19.75 -15.87
CA LEU A 30 -10.23 -18.69 -14.93
C LEU A 30 -10.93 -19.29 -13.69
N ALA A 31 -10.35 -19.01 -12.52
CA ALA A 31 -10.94 -18.92 -11.18
C ALA A 31 -11.93 -19.99 -10.67
N GLU A 32 -11.53 -20.66 -9.58
CA GLU A 32 -12.47 -20.91 -8.45
C GLU A 32 -11.70 -20.82 -7.12
N TRP A 33 -11.48 -19.60 -6.65
CA TRP A 33 -10.98 -19.36 -5.29
C TRP A 33 -12.13 -19.61 -4.31
N ARG A 34 -12.08 -20.75 -3.63
CA ARG A 34 -13.05 -21.11 -2.59
C ARG A 34 -12.96 -20.13 -1.42
N SER A 35 -14.14 -19.65 -1.01
CA SER A 35 -14.36 -18.82 0.18
C SER A 35 -13.87 -19.52 1.45
N SER A 36 -13.26 -18.76 2.36
CA SER A 36 -12.54 -19.27 3.54
C SER A 36 -13.45 -19.63 4.73
N GLU A 37 -14.62 -20.25 4.49
CA GLU A 37 -15.58 -20.60 5.57
C GLU A 37 -15.86 -22.11 5.72
N GLN A 38 -15.04 -23.00 5.16
CA GLN A 38 -15.17 -24.44 5.45
C GLN A 38 -13.80 -25.11 5.57
N LEU A 39 -13.33 -25.26 6.82
CA LEU A 39 -12.79 -26.54 7.31
C LEU A 39 -12.64 -26.49 8.85
N GLU A 40 -13.73 -26.73 9.58
CA GLU A 40 -13.61 -27.40 10.88
C GLU A 40 -13.31 -28.88 10.60
N ASN A 41 -12.13 -29.35 11.01
CA ASN A 41 -11.90 -30.57 11.79
C ASN A 41 -10.51 -31.17 11.55
N GLY A 42 -9.78 -31.32 12.67
CA GLY A 42 -8.97 -32.53 12.87
C GLY A 42 -7.49 -32.47 12.51
N THR A 43 -6.71 -31.60 13.14
CA THR A 43 -5.33 -31.92 13.59
C THR A 43 -4.86 -30.84 14.58
N PRO A 44 -4.40 -31.18 15.80
CA PRO A 44 -3.80 -30.19 16.68
C PRO A 44 -2.41 -29.86 16.12
N SER A 45 -2.33 -28.77 15.35
CA SER A 45 -1.06 -28.13 15.03
C SER A 45 -0.39 -27.73 16.35
N THR A 46 0.77 -28.33 16.64
CA THR A 46 1.61 -27.97 17.78
C THR A 46 2.39 -26.67 17.57
N SER A 47 2.18 -26.01 16.43
CA SER A 47 2.73 -24.70 16.14
C SER A 47 1.77 -23.65 16.67
N PRO A 48 2.20 -22.74 17.57
CA PRO A 48 1.38 -21.59 17.93
C PRO A 48 0.98 -20.84 16.65
N PRO A 49 -0.27 -20.37 16.53
CA PRO A 49 -0.63 -19.47 15.44
C PRO A 49 0.31 -18.26 15.53
N TYR A 50 1.20 -18.14 14.56
CA TYR A 50 2.40 -17.31 14.58
C TYR A 50 2.13 -15.79 14.77
N TRP A 51 0.88 -15.36 14.84
CA TRP A 51 0.52 -13.94 14.76
C TRP A 51 -0.50 -13.41 15.76
N ASP A 52 -0.96 -14.14 16.78
CA ASP A 52 -2.09 -13.63 17.59
C ASP A 52 -2.02 -13.79 19.12
N SER A 53 -0.85 -14.10 19.68
CA SER A 53 -0.66 -13.99 21.13
C SER A 53 -0.08 -12.62 21.47
N ASP A 54 -0.93 -11.59 21.38
CA ASP A 54 -0.70 -10.24 21.93
C ASP A 54 -1.13 -10.14 23.41
N ASP A 55 -1.24 -11.27 24.09
CA ASP A 55 -1.49 -11.31 25.53
C ASP A 55 -0.16 -11.33 26.29
N ASP A 56 0.15 -10.16 26.86
CA ASP A 56 1.03 -9.92 28.01
C ASP A 56 2.55 -10.10 27.81
N ASP A 57 3.27 -8.97 27.71
CA ASP A 57 4.37 -8.64 28.64
C ASP A 57 4.95 -7.24 28.32
N GLY A 58 4.88 -6.35 29.32
CA GLY A 58 5.46 -5.00 29.30
C GLY A 58 4.43 -3.89 29.10
N GLY A 59 3.83 -3.42 30.20
CA GLY A 59 2.72 -2.46 30.33
C GLY A 59 2.88 -1.06 29.71
N GLY A 60 3.32 -0.98 28.46
CA GLY A 60 3.19 0.21 27.62
C GLY A 60 1.88 0.17 26.82
N PRO A 61 1.41 1.34 26.32
CA PRO A 61 0.17 1.43 25.56
C PRO A 61 0.13 0.45 24.35
N LYS A 62 -1.02 -0.07 23.97
CA LYS A 62 -1.13 -1.03 22.85
C LYS A 62 -0.83 -0.37 21.50
N PRO A 63 -0.41 -1.10 20.45
CA PRO A 63 -0.18 -0.53 19.11
C PRO A 63 -1.39 0.24 18.56
N SER A 64 -2.60 -0.24 18.87
CA SER A 64 -3.87 0.42 18.54
C SER A 64 -4.04 1.79 19.21
N GLU A 65 -3.46 1.99 20.40
CA GLU A 65 -3.47 3.28 21.12
C GLU A 65 -2.42 4.26 20.57
N LEU A 66 -1.49 3.77 19.76
CA LEU A 66 -0.49 4.57 19.04
C LEU A 66 -0.94 4.95 17.63
N TYR A 67 -2.07 4.42 17.18
CA TYR A 67 -2.66 4.67 15.89
C TYR A 67 -3.81 5.67 15.98
N GLY A 68 -3.97 6.50 14.95
CA GLY A 68 -5.09 7.43 14.87
C GLY A 68 -5.38 7.89 13.46
N LYS A 69 -6.65 8.22 13.22
CA LYS A 69 -7.15 8.77 11.96
C LYS A 69 -7.66 10.19 12.21
N TYR A 70 -7.36 11.09 11.30
CA TYR A 70 -7.85 12.46 11.30
C TYR A 70 -8.36 12.84 9.92
N THR A 71 -9.47 13.57 9.87
CA THR A 71 -10.03 14.07 8.61
C THR A 71 -10.18 15.57 8.71
N TRP A 72 -9.56 16.28 7.78
CA TRP A 72 -9.66 17.72 7.63
C TRP A 72 -10.46 18.06 6.38
N LYS A 73 -11.56 18.78 6.58
CA LYS A 73 -12.36 19.35 5.50
C LYS A 73 -12.02 20.83 5.38
N ILE A 74 -11.64 21.24 4.17
CA ILE A 74 -11.34 22.62 3.84
C ILE A 74 -12.43 23.11 2.91
N GLU A 75 -13.37 23.86 3.47
CA GLU A 75 -14.47 24.46 2.73
C GLU A 75 -14.01 25.72 1.99
N LYS A 76 -14.73 26.05 0.91
CA LYS A 76 -14.46 27.22 0.06
C LYS A 76 -13.04 27.24 -0.51
N PHE A 77 -12.49 26.07 -0.84
CA PHE A 77 -11.07 25.90 -1.19
C PHE A 77 -10.64 26.81 -2.35
N SER A 78 -11.49 26.98 -3.37
CA SER A 78 -11.21 27.85 -4.52
C SER A 78 -11.06 29.33 -4.17
N GLN A 79 -11.62 29.77 -3.04
CA GLN A 79 -11.58 31.17 -2.58
C GLN A 79 -10.39 31.46 -1.67
N ILE A 80 -9.58 30.46 -1.34
CA ILE A 80 -8.48 30.59 -0.39
C ILE A 80 -7.26 31.18 -1.07
N ASN A 81 -6.98 32.45 -0.78
CA ASN A 81 -5.78 33.17 -1.24
C ASN A 81 -4.65 33.18 -0.20
N LYS A 82 -4.71 32.31 0.81
CA LYS A 82 -3.66 32.20 1.83
C LYS A 82 -2.49 31.37 1.30
N ARG A 83 -1.26 31.81 1.63
CA ARG A 83 -0.03 31.06 1.29
C ARG A 83 -0.04 29.66 1.90
N GLU A 84 -0.46 29.56 3.16
CA GLU A 84 -0.54 28.30 3.89
C GLU A 84 -1.83 28.19 4.70
N LEU A 85 -2.27 26.95 4.94
CA LEU A 85 -3.37 26.62 5.82
C LEU A 85 -2.94 25.56 6.82
N ARG A 86 -3.45 25.66 8.04
CA ARG A 86 -3.19 24.70 9.12
C ARG A 86 -4.51 24.10 9.59
N SER A 87 -4.54 22.80 9.80
CA SER A 87 -5.67 22.14 10.43
C SER A 87 -5.72 22.43 11.93
N ASN A 88 -6.83 22.10 12.57
CA ASN A 88 -6.85 21.93 14.02
C ASN A 88 -5.85 20.85 14.44
N ALA A 89 -5.31 20.98 15.65
CA ALA A 89 -4.46 19.96 16.22
C ALA A 89 -5.29 18.73 16.64
N PHE A 90 -4.74 17.54 16.44
CA PHE A 90 -5.34 16.26 16.81
C PHE A 90 -4.31 15.39 17.52
N GLU A 91 -4.75 14.47 18.38
CA GLU A 91 -3.86 13.69 19.23
C GLU A 91 -3.77 12.24 18.75
N VAL A 92 -2.56 11.73 18.57
CA VAL A 92 -2.27 10.34 18.20
C VAL A 92 -1.00 9.89 18.90
N GLY A 93 -1.07 8.73 19.58
CA GLY A 93 0.07 8.13 20.28
C GLY A 93 0.70 9.03 21.34
N GLY A 94 -0.11 9.87 22.01
CA GLY A 94 0.33 10.82 23.04
C GLY A 94 0.96 12.10 22.49
N TYR A 95 0.94 12.31 21.17
CA TYR A 95 1.47 13.51 20.52
C TYR A 95 0.38 14.29 19.82
N LYS A 96 0.50 15.62 19.84
CA LYS A 96 -0.39 16.51 19.10
C LYS A 96 0.21 16.76 17.72
N TRP A 97 -0.60 16.55 16.70
CA TRP A 97 -0.26 16.68 15.30
C TRP A 97 -1.15 17.72 14.64
N TYR A 98 -0.72 18.30 13.54
CA TYR A 98 -1.58 19.07 12.64
C TYR A 98 -1.13 18.88 11.19
N ILE A 99 -2.05 19.10 10.25
CA ILE A 99 -1.74 19.09 8.82
C ILE A 99 -1.47 20.53 8.39
N LEU A 100 -0.36 20.74 7.69
CA LEU A 100 0.01 22.00 7.04
C LEU A 100 -0.04 21.82 5.54
N ILE A 101 -0.70 22.74 4.84
CA ILE A 101 -0.78 22.72 3.38
C ILE A 101 -0.39 24.05 2.77
N TYR A 102 0.19 23.98 1.58
CA TYR A 102 0.41 25.12 0.71
C TYR A 102 -0.45 24.94 -0.54
N PRO A 103 -1.63 25.59 -0.63
CA PRO A 103 -2.58 25.40 -1.72
C PRO A 103 -2.04 25.76 -3.10
N GLN A 104 -1.03 26.63 -3.18
CA GLN A 104 -0.38 27.06 -4.43
C GLN A 104 1.07 26.58 -4.56
N GLY A 105 1.53 25.79 -3.59
CA GLY A 105 2.89 25.29 -3.50
C GLY A 105 3.74 25.99 -2.44
N CYS A 106 4.69 25.23 -1.87
CA CYS A 106 5.68 25.75 -0.92
C CYS A 106 6.90 26.35 -1.66
N ASP A 107 7.76 25.47 -2.20
CA ASP A 107 8.95 25.85 -3.00
C ASP A 107 8.70 25.67 -4.50
N VAL A 108 7.73 24.82 -4.84
CA VAL A 108 7.39 24.44 -6.21
C VAL A 108 5.98 24.96 -6.48
N CYS A 109 5.86 25.88 -7.44
CA CYS A 109 4.56 26.40 -7.85
C CYS A 109 3.69 25.33 -8.54
N ASN A 110 2.38 25.60 -8.62
CA ASN A 110 1.40 24.77 -9.32
C ASN A 110 1.23 23.35 -8.77
N HIS A 111 1.69 23.11 -7.54
CA HIS A 111 1.50 21.86 -6.83
C HIS A 111 0.91 22.14 -5.46
N LEU A 112 -0.04 21.31 -5.03
CA LEU A 112 -0.44 21.19 -3.64
C LEU A 112 0.73 20.56 -2.87
N SER A 113 1.23 21.25 -1.84
CA SER A 113 2.17 20.69 -0.89
C SER A 113 1.45 20.32 0.41
N LEU A 114 1.78 19.16 0.99
CA LEU A 114 1.15 18.63 2.22
C LEU A 114 2.22 18.18 3.20
N PHE A 115 2.09 18.57 4.46
CA PHE A 115 2.99 18.18 5.55
C PHE A 115 2.20 17.76 6.78
N LEU A 116 2.71 16.76 7.49
CA LEU A 116 2.32 16.43 8.84
C LEU A 116 3.31 17.09 9.80
N CYS A 117 2.81 17.80 10.79
CA CYS A 117 3.62 18.57 11.73
C CYS A 117 3.30 18.18 13.17
N VAL A 118 4.33 18.18 14.03
CA VAL A 118 4.16 18.06 15.48
C VAL A 118 3.79 19.42 16.05
N ALA A 119 2.64 19.50 16.72
CA ALA A 119 2.18 20.69 17.41
C ALA A 119 3.03 20.96 18.67
N ASN A 120 3.13 22.23 19.06
CA ASN A 120 3.89 22.67 20.25
C ASN A 120 5.36 22.21 20.26
N HIS A 121 5.98 22.02 19.09
CA HIS A 121 7.36 21.56 18.97
C HIS A 121 8.37 22.44 19.73
N ASP A 122 8.09 23.74 19.87
CA ASP A 122 8.90 24.68 20.66
C ASP A 122 9.04 24.28 22.13
N LYS A 123 7.97 23.69 22.69
CA LYS A 123 7.89 23.27 24.09
C LYS A 123 8.52 21.90 24.34
N LEU A 124 8.96 21.21 23.28
CA LEU A 124 9.61 19.91 23.41
C LEU A 124 11.03 20.09 23.96
N LEU A 125 11.42 19.16 24.84
CA LEU A 125 12.76 19.12 25.44
C LEU A 125 13.83 18.86 24.37
N PRO A 126 15.05 19.40 24.54
CA PRO A 126 16.19 19.00 23.71
C PRO A 126 16.39 17.48 23.75
N GLY A 127 16.62 16.88 22.58
CA GLY A 127 16.77 15.42 22.45
C GLY A 127 15.48 14.64 22.23
N TRP A 128 14.31 15.30 22.24
CA TRP A 128 13.05 14.65 21.85
C TRP A 128 13.10 14.19 20.39
N SER A 129 12.79 12.91 20.16
CA SER A 129 12.58 12.36 18.82
C SER A 129 11.70 11.12 18.85
N HIS A 130 10.80 10.97 17.87
CA HIS A 130 9.98 9.77 17.71
C HIS A 130 9.78 9.41 16.24
N PHE A 131 9.75 8.11 15.97
CA PHE A 131 9.33 7.60 14.69
C PHE A 131 7.81 7.64 14.57
N ALA A 132 7.32 8.09 13.42
CA ALA A 132 5.93 7.91 13.03
C ALA A 132 5.87 7.50 11.56
N GLN A 133 5.09 6.45 11.30
CA GLN A 133 4.64 6.11 9.96
C GLN A 133 3.29 6.78 9.77
N PHE A 134 3.13 7.52 8.67
CA PHE A 134 1.86 8.17 8.39
C PHE A 134 1.50 8.11 6.92
N THR A 135 0.20 8.12 6.66
CA THR A 135 -0.40 8.14 5.33
C THR A 135 -1.29 9.35 5.22
N ILE A 136 -1.05 10.20 4.24
CA ILE A 136 -1.95 11.30 3.87
C ILE A 136 -2.68 10.92 2.59
N ALA A 137 -3.98 11.15 2.58
CA ALA A 137 -4.84 10.94 1.43
C ALA A 137 -5.59 12.22 1.08
N VAL A 138 -5.58 12.59 -0.20
CA VAL A 138 -6.51 13.59 -0.74
C VAL A 138 -7.65 12.83 -1.40
N VAL A 139 -8.84 13.02 -0.84
CA VAL A 139 -10.03 12.24 -1.19
C VAL A 139 -10.63 12.80 -2.47
N ASN A 140 -10.87 11.92 -3.45
CA ASN A 140 -11.61 12.25 -4.65
C ASN A 140 -13.10 11.96 -4.46
N LYS A 141 -13.98 12.60 -5.24
CA LYS A 141 -15.41 12.26 -5.32
C LYS A 141 -15.64 10.78 -5.57
N ASP A 142 -14.82 10.17 -6.42
CA ASP A 142 -14.72 8.72 -6.58
C ASP A 142 -13.66 8.18 -5.61
N PRO A 143 -14.04 7.41 -4.57
CA PRO A 143 -13.09 6.88 -3.60
C PRO A 143 -11.95 6.08 -4.23
N LYS A 144 -12.17 5.42 -5.38
CA LYS A 144 -11.16 4.63 -6.09
C LYS A 144 -10.06 5.48 -6.73
N LYS A 145 -10.32 6.77 -6.95
CA LYS A 145 -9.37 7.73 -7.53
C LYS A 145 -8.66 8.60 -6.49
N SER A 146 -8.92 8.36 -5.19
CA SER A 146 -8.26 9.08 -4.11
C SER A 146 -6.75 8.85 -4.16
N LYS A 147 -5.96 9.90 -3.92
CA LYS A 147 -4.51 9.82 -3.94
C LYS A 147 -4.00 9.61 -2.52
N TYR A 148 -3.19 8.58 -2.34
CA TYR A 148 -2.53 8.25 -1.09
C TYR A 148 -1.02 8.47 -1.23
N SER A 149 -0.39 8.95 -0.17
CA SER A 149 1.06 8.89 -0.03
C SER A 149 1.40 8.64 1.42
N ASP A 150 2.41 7.82 1.65
CA ASP A 150 2.80 7.42 2.98
C ASP A 150 4.32 7.46 3.12
N THR A 151 4.77 7.61 4.36
CA THR A 151 6.20 7.73 4.68
C THR A 151 6.45 7.40 6.14
N LEU A 152 7.66 6.88 6.39
CA LEU A 152 8.24 6.73 7.71
C LEU A 152 9.17 7.91 7.96
N HIS A 153 8.98 8.62 9.06
CA HIS A 153 9.89 9.69 9.43
C HIS A 153 10.16 9.72 10.93
N ARG A 154 11.36 10.19 11.30
CA ARG A 154 11.74 10.47 12.68
C ARG A 154 11.61 11.96 12.95
N PHE A 155 10.50 12.33 13.59
CA PHE A 155 10.26 13.70 14.01
C PHE A 155 11.16 14.03 15.20
N TRP A 156 11.69 15.25 15.21
CA TRP A 156 12.50 15.80 16.30
C TRP A 156 12.37 17.32 16.33
N LYS A 157 12.97 17.99 17.31
CA LYS A 157 12.76 19.44 17.50
C LYS A 157 13.10 20.29 16.26
N LYS A 158 14.15 19.91 15.50
CA LYS A 158 14.58 20.66 14.30
C LYS A 158 13.76 20.33 13.06
N GLU A 159 13.43 19.06 12.84
CA GLU A 159 12.51 18.61 11.78
C GLU A 159 11.23 18.11 12.45
N HIS A 160 10.38 19.08 12.80
CA HIS A 160 9.09 18.82 13.43
C HIS A 160 7.98 18.60 12.38
N ASP A 161 8.27 18.85 11.11
CA ASP A 161 7.41 18.66 9.97
C ASP A 161 8.03 17.73 8.93
N TRP A 162 7.18 16.95 8.27
CA TRP A 162 7.58 16.10 7.16
C TRP A 162 6.43 15.87 6.19
N GLY A 163 6.74 15.75 4.90
CA GLY A 163 5.71 15.56 3.87
C GLY A 163 6.23 15.76 2.46
N TRP A 164 5.34 16.22 1.57
CA TRP A 164 5.58 16.27 0.14
C TRP A 164 5.42 17.68 -0.39
N LYS A 165 6.53 18.24 -0.90
CA LYS A 165 6.53 19.53 -1.61
C LYS A 165 5.74 19.48 -2.92
N LYS A 166 5.76 18.34 -3.62
CA LYS A 166 5.01 18.08 -4.86
C LYS A 166 4.00 16.95 -4.66
N PHE A 167 3.03 17.13 -3.76
CA PHE A 167 2.05 16.07 -3.48
C PHE A 167 1.14 15.82 -4.69
N MET A 168 0.53 16.86 -5.26
CA MET A 168 -0.36 16.75 -6.41
C MET A 168 -0.34 18.03 -7.23
N GLU A 169 -0.34 17.93 -8.56
CA GLU A 169 -0.51 19.09 -9.44
C GLU A 169 -1.88 19.74 -9.22
N LEU A 170 -1.93 21.07 -9.20
CA LEU A 170 -3.19 21.77 -8.93
C LEU A 170 -4.24 21.50 -10.00
N SER A 171 -3.86 21.35 -11.27
CA SER A 171 -4.76 20.94 -12.35
C SER A 171 -5.50 19.65 -12.02
N LYS A 172 -4.80 18.67 -11.44
CA LYS A 172 -5.39 17.40 -10.98
C LYS A 172 -6.25 17.57 -9.73
N VAL A 173 -5.90 18.48 -8.81
CA VAL A 173 -6.73 18.76 -7.63
C VAL A 173 -8.11 19.27 -8.05
N TYR A 174 -8.18 20.15 -9.05
CA TYR A 174 -9.46 20.63 -9.60
C TYR A 174 -10.21 19.55 -10.40
N ASP A 175 -9.55 18.47 -10.82
CA ASP A 175 -10.15 17.32 -11.52
C ASP A 175 -10.73 16.29 -10.54
N GLY A 176 -11.81 16.69 -9.85
CA GLY A 176 -12.65 15.79 -9.05
C GLY A 176 -12.20 15.55 -7.60
N PHE A 177 -11.11 16.19 -7.12
CA PHE A 177 -10.74 16.16 -5.70
C PHE A 177 -11.38 17.28 -4.88
N ILE A 178 -11.91 18.31 -5.56
CA ILE A 178 -12.74 19.34 -4.94
C ILE A 178 -14.20 18.98 -5.18
N ASP A 179 -14.92 18.67 -4.10
CA ASP A 179 -16.35 18.38 -4.14
C ASP A 179 -17.13 19.48 -3.41
N SER A 180 -18.09 20.10 -4.10
CA SER A 180 -18.84 21.25 -3.56
C SER A 180 -17.94 22.32 -2.94
N ASP A 181 -16.88 22.69 -3.67
CA ASP A 181 -15.82 23.63 -3.23
C ASP A 181 -15.12 23.23 -1.91
N THR A 182 -15.14 21.93 -1.59
CA THR A 182 -14.53 21.36 -0.38
C THR A 182 -13.45 20.37 -0.75
N LEU A 183 -12.25 20.57 -0.20
CA LEU A 183 -11.14 19.62 -0.28
C LEU A 183 -11.11 18.79 1.00
N ILE A 184 -11.08 17.46 0.88
CA ILE A 184 -11.02 16.56 2.04
C ILE A 184 -9.66 15.88 2.08
N ILE A 185 -8.95 16.08 3.19
CA ILE A 185 -7.65 15.47 3.46
C ILE A 185 -7.82 14.53 4.64
N LYS A 186 -7.38 13.27 4.48
CA LYS A 186 -7.33 12.28 5.57
C LYS A 186 -5.88 12.02 5.94
N ALA A 187 -5.58 12.02 7.22
CA ALA A 187 -4.31 11.58 7.75
C ALA A 187 -4.53 10.33 8.60
N GLN A 188 -3.68 9.34 8.42
CA GLN A 188 -3.54 8.20 9.30
C GLN A 188 -2.13 8.25 9.88
N VAL A 189 -2.00 8.18 11.20
CA VAL A 189 -0.71 8.30 11.87
C VAL A 189 -0.55 7.10 12.80
N GLN A 190 0.60 6.46 12.73
CA GLN A 190 1.04 5.42 13.63
C GLN A 190 2.34 5.88 14.27
N VAL A 191 2.30 6.15 15.56
CA VAL A 191 3.50 6.42 16.35
C VAL A 191 4.19 5.10 16.62
N ILE A 192 5.50 5.04 16.35
CA ILE A 192 6.31 3.84 16.51
C ILE A 192 7.15 4.00 17.78
N ARG A 193 7.03 3.02 18.67
CA ARG A 193 7.96 2.88 19.79
C ARG A 193 9.24 2.25 19.31
N GLU A 194 10.34 2.91 19.62
CA GLU A 194 11.67 2.33 19.49
C GLU A 194 11.86 1.34 20.64
N LYS A 195 11.41 0.10 20.43
CA LYS A 195 11.75 -1.04 21.28
C LYS A 195 12.90 -1.78 20.62
N ALA A 196 14.10 -1.62 21.16
CA ALA A 196 15.33 -2.21 20.62
C ALA A 196 15.26 -3.75 20.49
N ASP A 197 14.42 -4.40 21.32
CA ASP A 197 14.20 -5.84 21.35
C ASP A 197 13.18 -6.33 20.30
N ARG A 198 12.34 -5.46 19.72
CA ARG A 198 11.23 -5.85 18.82
C ARG A 198 10.94 -4.81 17.73
N PRO A 199 11.84 -4.60 16.75
CA PRO A 199 11.70 -3.56 15.73
C PRO A 199 10.50 -3.73 14.77
N PHE A 200 9.92 -4.94 14.66
CA PHE A 200 8.90 -5.28 13.65
C PHE A 200 7.46 -5.45 14.18
N ARG A 201 7.22 -5.30 15.50
CA ARG A 201 5.88 -5.51 16.13
C ARG A 201 5.12 -4.21 16.44
N CYS A 202 5.53 -3.08 15.84
CA CYS A 202 5.08 -1.75 16.26
C CYS A 202 3.90 -1.16 15.47
N LEU A 203 3.50 -1.77 14.35
CA LEU A 203 2.39 -1.29 13.53
C LEU A 203 1.09 -1.99 13.92
N ASP A 204 0.02 -1.22 14.07
CA ASP A 204 -1.33 -1.75 14.21
C ASP A 204 -1.68 -2.72 13.05
N CYS A 205 -2.39 -3.82 13.36
CA CYS A 205 -2.64 -4.90 12.40
C CYS A 205 -3.51 -4.44 11.21
N GLN A 206 -4.45 -3.51 11.44
CA GLN A 206 -5.28 -2.94 10.40
C GLN A 206 -4.47 -1.98 9.54
N TYR A 207 -3.63 -1.15 10.17
CA TYR A 207 -2.74 -0.25 9.44
C TYR A 207 -1.71 -1.00 8.59
N ARG A 208 -1.15 -2.10 9.10
CA ARG A 208 -0.26 -2.98 8.33
C ARG A 208 -0.94 -3.55 7.08
N ARG A 209 -2.20 -3.98 7.18
CA ARG A 209 -2.98 -4.46 6.02
C ARG A 209 -3.24 -3.34 5.01
N GLU A 210 -3.59 -2.14 5.48
CA GLU A 210 -3.78 -0.97 4.61
C GLU A 210 -2.48 -0.58 3.90
N LEU A 211 -1.34 -0.55 4.62
CA LEU A 211 -0.02 -0.33 4.03
C LEU A 211 0.31 -1.38 2.98
N VAL A 212 0.17 -2.68 3.28
CA VAL A 212 0.43 -3.73 2.28
C VAL A 212 -0.42 -3.53 1.02
N ARG A 213 -1.68 -3.10 1.12
CA ARG A 213 -2.49 -2.77 -0.08
C ARG A 213 -1.94 -1.58 -0.86
N VAL A 214 -1.46 -0.54 -0.19
CA VAL A 214 -0.81 0.61 -0.84
C VAL A 214 0.53 0.22 -1.48
N TYR A 215 1.28 -0.67 -0.84
CA TYR A 215 2.60 -1.14 -1.25
C TYR A 215 2.59 -2.35 -2.17
N LEU A 216 1.45 -3.03 -2.36
CA LEU A 216 1.41 -4.33 -3.02
C LEU A 216 2.05 -4.25 -4.41
N THR A 217 1.72 -3.22 -5.18
CA THR A 217 2.30 -2.98 -6.51
C THR A 217 3.80 -2.73 -6.47
N ASN A 218 4.28 -1.91 -5.53
CA ASN A 218 5.71 -1.61 -5.38
C ASN A 218 6.51 -2.84 -4.89
N VAL A 219 5.98 -3.58 -3.93
CA VAL A 219 6.60 -4.79 -3.37
C VAL A 219 6.58 -5.92 -4.39
N GLU A 220 5.46 -6.13 -5.10
CA GLU A 220 5.38 -7.10 -6.19
C GLU A 220 6.43 -6.81 -7.27
N GLN A 221 6.64 -5.55 -7.62
CA GLN A 221 7.62 -5.16 -8.62
C GLN A 221 9.06 -5.41 -8.14
N ILE A 222 9.38 -5.10 -6.88
CA ILE A 222 10.69 -5.40 -6.27
C ILE A 222 10.92 -6.93 -6.19
N CYS A 223 9.91 -7.68 -5.73
CA CYS A 223 9.99 -9.14 -5.65
C CYS A 223 10.18 -9.77 -7.04
N ARG A 224 9.48 -9.27 -8.06
CA ARG A 224 9.64 -9.73 -9.44
C ARG A 224 11.06 -9.52 -9.95
N LEU A 225 11.60 -8.31 -9.77
CA LEU A 225 12.98 -7.98 -10.18
C LEU A 225 14.01 -8.87 -9.47
N PHE A 226 13.82 -9.11 -8.17
CA PHE A 226 14.70 -10.01 -7.41
C PHE A 226 14.66 -11.45 -7.93
N LEU A 227 13.46 -11.98 -8.22
CA LEU A 227 13.28 -13.32 -8.77
C LEU A 227 13.92 -13.43 -10.16
N ASP A 228 13.72 -12.44 -11.03
CA ASP A 228 14.31 -12.40 -12.36
C ASP A 228 15.84 -12.41 -12.30
N GLU A 229 16.44 -11.61 -11.40
CA GLU A 229 17.90 -11.57 -11.22
C GLU A 229 18.46 -12.92 -10.73
N ARG A 230 17.75 -13.58 -9.79
CA ARG A 230 18.13 -14.91 -9.32
C ARG A 230 18.01 -15.96 -10.42
N GLN A 231 16.96 -15.90 -11.23
CA GLN A 231 16.73 -16.84 -12.32
C GLN A 231 17.79 -16.68 -13.42
N GLN A 232 18.19 -15.45 -13.74
CA GLN A 232 19.31 -15.19 -14.65
C GLN A 232 20.65 -15.72 -14.12
N LYS A 233 20.95 -15.54 -12.83
CA LYS A 233 22.17 -16.08 -12.21
C LYS A 233 22.20 -17.61 -12.26
N ILE A 234 21.07 -18.27 -11.98
CA ILE A 234 20.95 -19.73 -12.08
C ILE A 234 21.11 -20.17 -13.54
N GLY A 235 20.51 -19.47 -14.51
CA GLY A 235 20.67 -19.75 -15.93
C GLY A 235 22.12 -19.72 -16.39
N LYS A 236 22.87 -18.67 -16.01
CA LYS A 236 24.31 -18.56 -16.30
C LYS A 236 25.12 -19.71 -15.71
N LEU A 237 24.87 -20.08 -14.45
CA LEU A 237 25.57 -21.19 -13.81
C LEU A 237 25.30 -22.53 -14.50
N ILE A 238 24.10 -22.74 -15.05
CA ILE A 238 23.75 -23.92 -15.82
C ILE A 238 24.49 -23.92 -17.17
N GLU A 239 24.54 -22.79 -17.86
CA GLU A 239 25.28 -22.63 -19.13
C GLU A 239 26.80 -22.80 -18.94
N ASP A 240 27.37 -22.20 -17.89
CA ASP A 240 28.77 -22.36 -17.52
C ASP A 240 29.07 -23.84 -17.23
N LYS A 241 28.24 -24.52 -16.45
CA LYS A 241 28.39 -25.96 -16.19
C LYS A 241 28.31 -26.79 -17.48
N ALA A 242 27.41 -26.45 -18.39
CA ALA A 242 27.26 -27.14 -19.67
C ALA A 242 28.45 -26.94 -20.61
N SER A 243 29.10 -25.76 -20.57
CA SER A 243 30.27 -25.46 -21.39
C SER A 243 31.57 -26.10 -20.86
N TRP A 244 31.68 -26.34 -19.55
CA TRP A 244 32.84 -27.02 -18.94
C TRP A 244 32.75 -28.54 -18.98
N SER A 245 31.59 -29.08 -19.37
CA SER A 245 31.34 -30.53 -19.51
C SER A 245 31.51 -31.02 -20.96
N ARG A 246 32.01 -30.18 -21.87
CA ARG A 246 32.34 -30.52 -23.27
C ARG A 246 33.84 -30.70 -23.47
#